data_AF-A0A918Q4Y6-F1
#
_entry.id   AF-A0A918Q4Y6-F1
#
_cell.length_a   1.000
_cell.length_b   1.000
_cell.length_c   1.000
_cell.angle_alpha   90.00
_cell.angle_beta   90.00
_cell.angle_gamma   90.00
#
_symmetry.space_group_name_H-M   'P 1'
#
loop_
_entity.id
_entity.type
_entity.pdbx_description
1 polymer ?
#
loop_
_entity_poly.entity_id
_entity_poly.type
_entity_poly.pdbx_seq_one_letter_code
_entity_poly.pdbx_strand_id
1 'polypeptide(L)'
;MKIDLTDTTAGKVNKALVQGRRAIGTPAVGMVLTLVIVTDEENAYDALKAANDASREHPSRTLVVIKRVSRSPRGRTQSRLDAEVRVGADAGTGETVVLRLYGEVSDHAQSVVLPLLLPDAPVVVWWPVNAPLDPAKDPLGALAQRRVTDTYAAEHPVRELAARADAYTPGDTDLSWTRITPWRSMLAAALDQVTCEVEAVEVEGEEFNPSCELLAMWLADRLKVPVQRSQSSGPGLTAVRMSTSCGPITLDRADGSLATLSIEGQPARAVALKRRETSELIAEELRRLDPDDTYAAALRYGVGRLAAPRADEAAASGGSAAAVNPEVGTLARAAKKTAAPAAAKVEAEPAAPASDPAAADATEAAEAVESAPSAEPAPKPTAPEASSPAPAEQAAAKAPAKKSAAKTTAKKTTSRKAAAK
;
A
#
# COMPACT_ATOMS: atom_id res chain seq x y z
N MET A 1 3.81 11.08 -23.94
CA MET A 1 3.06 12.33 -24.14
C MET A 1 2.35 12.70 -22.85
N LYS A 2 2.38 13.98 -22.48
CA LYS A 2 1.67 14.56 -21.33
C LYS A 2 0.71 15.66 -21.81
N ILE A 3 -0.51 15.69 -21.26
CA ILE A 3 -1.55 16.69 -21.54
C ILE A 3 -2.08 17.21 -20.20
N ASP A 4 -1.82 18.49 -19.92
CA ASP A 4 -2.33 19.16 -18.73
C ASP A 4 -3.67 19.84 -19.01
N LEU A 5 -4.62 19.69 -18.08
CA LEU A 5 -5.98 20.22 -18.15
C LEU A 5 -6.30 20.95 -16.84
N THR A 6 -6.39 22.26 -16.88
CA THR A 6 -6.82 23.10 -15.74
C THR A 6 -8.32 23.36 -15.81
N ASP A 7 -8.98 23.38 -14.65
CA ASP A 7 -10.42 23.66 -14.53
C ASP A 7 -11.29 22.88 -15.55
N THR A 8 -11.20 21.56 -15.44
CA THR A 8 -11.67 20.61 -16.44
C THR A 8 -12.86 19.79 -15.95
N THR A 9 -13.35 18.90 -16.82
CA THR A 9 -14.41 17.95 -16.50
C THR A 9 -13.97 16.54 -16.88
N ALA A 10 -14.56 15.52 -16.26
CA ALA A 10 -14.26 14.13 -16.60
C ALA A 10 -14.45 13.82 -18.10
N GLY A 11 -15.43 14.45 -18.76
CA GLY A 11 -15.63 14.34 -20.20
C GLY A 11 -14.47 14.92 -21.03
N LYS A 12 -13.92 16.07 -20.64
CA LYS A 12 -12.72 16.65 -21.28
C LYS A 12 -11.48 15.78 -21.05
N VAL A 13 -11.34 15.19 -19.86
CA VAL A 13 -10.26 14.24 -19.53
C VAL A 13 -10.35 12.99 -20.43
N ASN A 14 -11.53 12.40 -20.57
CA ASN A 14 -11.74 11.25 -21.45
C ASN A 14 -11.43 11.60 -22.91
N LYS A 15 -11.82 12.80 -23.37
CA LYS A 15 -11.45 13.29 -24.71
C LYS A 15 -9.93 13.40 -24.89
N ALA A 16 -9.21 13.90 -23.89
CA ALA A 16 -7.75 13.98 -23.90
C ALA A 16 -7.08 12.59 -23.93
N LEU A 17 -7.60 11.60 -23.20
CA LEU A 17 -7.15 10.21 -23.29
C LEU A 17 -7.28 9.66 -24.72
N VAL A 18 -8.45 9.83 -25.34
CA VAL A 18 -8.69 9.39 -26.72
C VAL A 18 -7.76 10.10 -27.71
N GLN A 19 -7.54 11.41 -27.54
CA GLN A 19 -6.60 12.18 -28.35
C GLN A 19 -5.16 11.68 -28.17
N GLY A 20 -4.73 11.42 -26.94
CA GLY A 20 -3.39 10.89 -26.63
C GLY A 20 -3.13 9.54 -27.29
N ARG A 21 -4.10 8.60 -27.23
CA ARG A 21 -3.98 7.30 -27.94
C ARG A 21 -3.80 7.47 -29.45
N ARG A 22 -4.62 8.34 -30.06
CA ARG A 22 -4.55 8.61 -31.50
C ARG A 22 -3.20 9.19 -31.89
N ALA A 23 -2.66 10.10 -31.09
CA ALA A 23 -1.36 10.72 -31.35
C ALA A 23 -0.19 9.72 -31.28
N ILE A 24 -0.28 8.71 -30.42
CA ILE A 24 0.75 7.65 -30.28
C ILE A 24 0.56 6.52 -31.31
N GLY A 25 -0.55 6.52 -32.05
CA GLY A 25 -0.82 5.51 -33.07
C GLY A 25 -1.16 4.13 -32.50
N THR A 26 -1.49 4.03 -31.20
CA THR A 26 -1.89 2.77 -30.56
C THR A 26 -3.38 2.83 -30.20
N PRO A 27 -4.27 2.24 -31.02
CA PRO A 27 -5.72 2.36 -30.81
C PRO A 27 -6.24 1.47 -29.67
N ALA A 28 -5.51 0.41 -29.29
CA ALA A 28 -5.90 -0.51 -28.23
C ALA A 28 -4.71 -0.76 -27.29
N VAL A 29 -4.87 -0.42 -26.01
CA VAL A 29 -3.94 -0.82 -24.94
C VAL A 29 -4.58 -2.03 -24.28
N GLY A 30 -3.86 -3.17 -24.24
CA GLY A 30 -4.31 -4.41 -23.61
C GLY A 30 -4.31 -4.32 -22.08
N MET A 31 -5.07 -3.38 -21.54
CA MET A 31 -5.19 -3.17 -20.10
C MET A 31 -6.07 -4.25 -19.49
N VAL A 32 -5.64 -4.81 -18.37
CA VAL A 32 -6.34 -5.88 -17.65
C VAL A 32 -7.18 -5.39 -16.50
N LEU A 33 -6.97 -4.15 -16.03
CA LEU A 33 -7.72 -3.53 -14.93
C LEU A 33 -7.64 -1.99 -14.93
N THR A 34 -8.50 -1.36 -14.15
CA THR A 34 -8.37 0.05 -13.74
C THR A 34 -7.89 0.10 -12.29
N LEU A 35 -6.73 0.71 -12.03
CA LEU A 35 -6.21 0.95 -10.68
C LEU A 35 -6.50 2.39 -10.28
N VAL A 36 -7.37 2.58 -9.29
CA VAL A 36 -7.70 3.88 -8.71
C VAL A 36 -6.88 4.05 -7.43
N ILE A 37 -5.97 5.03 -7.41
CA ILE A 37 -5.14 5.36 -6.25
C ILE A 37 -5.73 6.58 -5.57
N VAL A 38 -6.07 6.50 -4.30
CA VAL A 38 -6.68 7.63 -3.57
C VAL A 38 -5.71 8.09 -2.49
N THR A 39 -5.21 9.32 -2.63
CA THR A 39 -4.12 9.82 -1.79
C THR A 39 -4.13 11.35 -1.68
N ASP A 40 -3.19 11.90 -0.92
CA ASP A 40 -2.88 13.32 -0.86
C ASP A 40 -1.72 13.69 -1.80
N GLU A 41 -1.36 14.98 -1.88
CA GLU A 41 -0.28 15.42 -2.77
C GLU A 41 1.10 14.96 -2.29
N GLU A 42 1.29 14.77 -0.99
CA GLU A 42 2.57 14.42 -0.39
C GLU A 42 2.96 12.98 -0.76
N ASN A 43 2.00 12.06 -0.73
CA ASN A 43 2.21 10.64 -1.00
C ASN A 43 1.95 10.25 -2.48
N ALA A 44 1.49 11.18 -3.31
CA ALA A 44 1.12 10.91 -4.71
C ALA A 44 2.30 10.41 -5.56
N TYR A 45 3.50 10.95 -5.34
CA TYR A 45 4.68 10.58 -6.12
C TYR A 45 5.06 9.11 -5.89
N ASP A 46 5.18 8.70 -4.63
CA ASP A 46 5.58 7.33 -4.28
C ASP A 46 4.52 6.30 -4.66
N ALA A 47 3.24 6.63 -4.46
CA ALA A 47 2.14 5.76 -4.87
C ALA A 47 2.10 5.57 -6.39
N LEU A 48 2.29 6.65 -7.17
CA LEU A 48 2.35 6.57 -8.62
C LEU A 48 3.57 5.79 -9.11
N LYS A 49 4.74 5.98 -8.47
CA LYS A 49 5.95 5.20 -8.77
C LYS A 49 5.70 3.70 -8.53
N ALA A 50 5.15 3.34 -7.38
CA ALA A 50 4.84 1.96 -7.03
C ALA A 50 3.84 1.32 -8.01
N ALA A 51 2.79 2.04 -8.39
CA ALA A 51 1.81 1.58 -9.36
C ALA A 51 2.40 1.43 -10.77
N ASN A 52 3.26 2.35 -11.21
CA ASN A 52 3.96 2.24 -12.48
C ASN A 52 4.86 0.99 -12.52
N ASP A 53 5.54 0.69 -11.42
CA ASP A 53 6.36 -0.52 -11.34
C ASP A 53 5.51 -1.79 -11.39
N ALA A 54 4.41 -1.84 -10.65
CA ALA A 54 3.46 -2.96 -10.68
C ALA A 54 2.76 -3.13 -12.03
N SER A 55 2.59 -2.04 -12.79
CA SER A 55 1.98 -2.08 -14.12
C SER A 55 2.75 -2.97 -15.11
N ARG A 56 4.05 -3.20 -14.89
CA ARG A 56 4.85 -4.11 -15.73
C ARG A 56 4.34 -5.54 -15.72
N GLU A 57 3.83 -5.99 -14.57
CA GLU A 57 3.18 -7.29 -14.43
C GLU A 57 1.68 -7.21 -14.76
N HIS A 58 1.06 -6.05 -14.48
CA HIS A 58 -0.39 -5.83 -14.60
C HIS A 58 -0.70 -4.56 -15.41
N PRO A 59 -0.65 -4.61 -16.76
CA PRO A 59 -0.94 -3.44 -17.60
C PRO A 59 -2.32 -2.86 -17.27
N SER A 60 -2.37 -1.61 -16.84
CA SER A 60 -3.57 -1.03 -16.23
C SER A 60 -3.79 0.42 -16.63
N ARG A 61 -5.04 0.88 -16.53
CA ARG A 61 -5.34 2.31 -16.47
C ARG A 61 -5.19 2.76 -15.02
N THR A 62 -4.22 3.63 -14.75
CA THR A 62 -4.01 4.22 -13.43
C THR A 62 -4.75 5.55 -13.32
N LEU A 63 -5.68 5.67 -12.37
CA LEU A 63 -6.36 6.90 -12.03
C LEU A 63 -5.91 7.34 -10.63
N VAL A 64 -5.05 8.35 -10.55
CA VAL A 64 -4.60 8.90 -9.26
C VAL A 64 -5.55 10.02 -8.85
N VAL A 65 -6.31 9.81 -7.79
CA VAL A 65 -7.25 10.76 -7.20
C VAL A 65 -6.57 11.44 -6.01
N ILE A 66 -6.10 12.67 -6.23
CA ILE A 66 -5.51 13.51 -5.21
C ILE A 66 -6.58 14.42 -4.62
N LYS A 67 -7.01 14.13 -3.39
CA LYS A 67 -7.99 14.95 -2.66
C LYS A 67 -7.25 16.09 -1.96
N ARG A 68 -7.30 17.31 -2.49
CA ARG A 68 -6.68 18.47 -1.85
C ARG A 68 -7.62 19.08 -0.82
N VAL A 69 -7.23 19.00 0.45
CA VAL A 69 -7.92 19.69 1.53
C VAL A 69 -7.44 21.13 1.60
N SER A 70 -8.32 22.09 1.31
CA SER A 70 -7.96 23.50 1.43
C SER A 70 -8.04 23.96 2.89
N ARG A 71 -6.98 24.62 3.36
CA ARG A 71 -6.91 25.17 4.72
C ARG A 71 -7.72 26.46 4.90
N SER A 72 -8.12 27.13 3.82
CA SER A 72 -8.92 28.36 3.88
C SER A 72 -10.40 28.10 3.60
N PRO A 73 -11.33 28.81 4.28
CA PRO A 73 -12.77 28.68 4.00
C PRO A 73 -13.12 28.96 2.54
N ARG A 74 -12.49 29.97 1.92
CA ARG A 74 -12.70 30.33 0.51
C ARG A 74 -12.21 29.25 -0.46
N GLY A 75 -11.12 28.57 -0.13
CA GLY A 75 -10.60 27.49 -0.97
C GLY A 75 -11.39 26.18 -0.83
N ARG A 76 -12.21 26.04 0.23
CA ARG A 76 -13.16 24.92 0.37
C ARG A 76 -14.40 25.07 -0.51
N THR A 77 -14.78 26.29 -0.85
CA THR A 77 -15.97 26.57 -1.70
C THR A 77 -15.66 26.63 -3.19
N GLN A 78 -14.38 26.65 -3.58
CA GLN A 78 -13.97 26.66 -4.98
C GLN A 78 -13.82 25.24 -5.52
N SER A 79 -14.93 24.72 -6.03
CA SER A 79 -15.00 23.44 -6.73
C SER A 79 -14.26 23.53 -8.06
N ARG A 80 -13.14 22.80 -8.18
CA ARG A 80 -12.39 22.67 -9.45
C ARG A 80 -11.78 21.29 -9.57
N LEU A 81 -11.57 20.87 -10.81
CA LEU A 81 -10.84 19.66 -11.15
C LEU A 81 -9.68 20.04 -12.07
N ASP A 82 -8.47 19.71 -11.67
CA ASP A 82 -7.32 19.73 -12.57
C ASP A 82 -6.96 18.28 -12.92
N ALA A 83 -6.49 18.03 -14.13
CA ALA A 83 -6.08 16.71 -14.57
C ALA A 83 -4.80 16.76 -15.39
N GLU A 84 -3.99 15.72 -15.25
CA GLU A 84 -2.82 15.47 -16.07
C GLU A 84 -2.98 14.09 -16.69
N VAL A 85 -3.04 14.03 -18.01
CA VAL A 85 -3.15 12.80 -18.78
C VAL A 85 -1.78 12.44 -19.34
N ARG A 86 -1.27 11.27 -18.97
CA ARG A 86 -0.04 10.69 -19.48
C ARG A 86 -0.38 9.47 -20.32
N VAL A 87 0.22 9.38 -21.51
CA VAL A 87 0.08 8.24 -22.42
C VAL A 87 1.44 7.91 -23.06
N GLY A 88 1.66 6.64 -23.38
CA GLY A 88 2.91 6.16 -23.99
C GLY A 88 4.03 6.10 -22.96
N ALA A 89 5.26 6.49 -23.35
CA ALA A 89 6.43 6.39 -22.48
C ALA A 89 6.26 7.10 -21.11
N ASP A 90 5.46 8.17 -21.04
CA ASP A 90 5.22 8.92 -19.81
C ASP A 90 4.22 8.25 -18.85
N ALA A 91 3.55 7.17 -19.29
CA ALA A 91 2.52 6.45 -18.54
C ALA A 91 2.91 5.02 -18.17
N GLY A 92 4.18 4.66 -18.37
CA GLY A 92 4.64 3.28 -18.20
C GLY A 92 4.02 2.34 -19.24
N THR A 93 3.44 1.24 -18.77
CA THR A 93 2.86 0.19 -19.65
C THR A 93 1.39 0.43 -20.01
N GLY A 94 0.79 1.54 -19.54
CA GLY A 94 -0.64 1.81 -19.69
C GLY A 94 -0.97 3.29 -19.90
N GLU A 95 -2.05 3.72 -19.27
CA GLU A 95 -2.48 5.13 -19.25
C GLU A 95 -2.52 5.60 -17.81
N THR A 96 -2.02 6.81 -17.56
CA THR A 96 -2.09 7.41 -16.23
C THR A 96 -2.84 8.72 -16.31
N VAL A 97 -3.84 8.89 -15.45
CA VAL A 97 -4.52 10.16 -15.24
C VAL A 97 -4.33 10.57 -13.80
N VAL A 98 -3.70 11.72 -13.57
CA VAL A 98 -3.60 12.32 -12.24
C VAL A 98 -4.69 13.38 -12.12
N LEU A 99 -5.65 13.16 -11.24
CA LEU A 99 -6.79 14.03 -10.95
C LEU A 99 -6.51 14.76 -9.64
N ARG A 100 -6.55 16.09 -9.66
CA ARG A 100 -6.45 16.93 -8.46
C ARG A 100 -7.79 17.59 -8.22
N LEU A 101 -8.44 17.17 -7.13
CA LEU A 101 -9.79 17.59 -6.77
C LEU A 101 -9.69 18.65 -5.67
N TYR A 102 -10.50 19.70 -5.78
CA TYR A 102 -10.58 20.78 -4.81
C TYR A 102 -12.04 21.12 -4.51
N GLY A 103 -12.26 21.63 -3.30
CA GLY A 103 -13.58 21.99 -2.82
C GLY A 103 -14.52 20.78 -2.79
N GLU A 104 -15.80 21.02 -3.08
CA GLU A 104 -16.86 20.00 -2.99
C GLU A 104 -16.68 18.84 -3.98
N VAL A 105 -15.91 19.05 -5.06
CA VAL A 105 -15.60 17.96 -6.02
C VAL A 105 -14.88 16.80 -5.33
N SER A 106 -14.06 17.08 -4.31
CA SER A 106 -13.34 16.06 -3.54
C SER A 106 -14.27 15.08 -2.81
N ASP A 107 -15.44 15.55 -2.39
CA ASP A 107 -16.48 14.76 -1.71
C ASP A 107 -17.31 13.91 -2.69
N HIS A 108 -17.20 14.22 -3.99
CA HIS A 108 -17.88 13.54 -5.10
C HIS A 108 -16.90 12.92 -6.11
N ALA A 109 -15.73 12.49 -5.65
CA ALA A 109 -14.67 11.93 -6.48
C ALA A 109 -15.12 10.75 -7.36
N GLN A 110 -16.04 9.92 -6.88
CA GLN A 110 -16.65 8.82 -7.61
C GLN A 110 -17.33 9.26 -8.92
N SER A 111 -17.95 10.43 -8.94
CA SER A 111 -18.62 10.97 -10.13
C SER A 111 -17.61 11.40 -11.20
N VAL A 112 -16.39 11.77 -10.80
CA VAL A 112 -15.28 12.08 -11.71
C VAL A 112 -14.64 10.79 -12.25
N VAL A 113 -14.46 9.80 -11.38
CA VAL A 113 -13.78 8.53 -11.70
C VAL A 113 -14.63 7.61 -12.57
N LEU A 114 -15.93 7.47 -12.28
CA LEU A 114 -16.85 6.56 -12.97
C LEU A 114 -16.77 6.61 -14.52
N PRO A 115 -16.85 7.78 -15.19
CA PRO A 115 -16.76 7.85 -16.65
C PRO A 115 -15.34 7.60 -17.21
N LEU A 116 -14.31 7.51 -16.36
CA LEU A 116 -12.92 7.24 -16.74
C LEU A 116 -12.52 5.78 -16.57
N LEU A 117 -13.39 4.96 -15.95
CA LEU A 117 -13.17 3.53 -15.80
C LEU A 117 -13.14 2.81 -17.15
N LEU A 118 -12.48 1.66 -17.19
CA LEU A 118 -12.61 0.73 -18.30
C LEU A 118 -13.93 -0.04 -18.17
N PRO A 119 -14.77 -0.12 -19.22
CA PRO A 119 -16.10 -0.69 -19.12
C PRO A 119 -16.11 -2.19 -18.79
N ASP A 120 -15.11 -2.94 -19.29
CA ASP A 120 -15.08 -4.41 -19.19
C ASP A 120 -13.91 -4.93 -18.34
N ALA A 121 -13.22 -4.06 -17.60
CA ALA A 121 -12.09 -4.43 -16.78
C ALA A 121 -12.41 -4.23 -15.29
N PRO A 122 -11.92 -5.11 -14.40
CA PRO A 122 -12.08 -4.93 -12.96
C PRO A 122 -11.42 -3.62 -12.49
N VAL A 123 -12.00 -3.06 -11.45
CA VAL A 123 -11.58 -1.85 -10.76
C VAL A 123 -11.00 -2.25 -9.41
N VAL A 124 -9.78 -1.82 -9.18
CA VAL A 124 -9.08 -1.94 -7.90
C VAL A 124 -8.93 -0.53 -7.34
N VAL A 125 -9.39 -0.30 -6.11
CA VAL A 125 -9.11 0.95 -5.40
C VAL A 125 -8.07 0.69 -4.33
N TRP A 126 -7.05 1.54 -4.29
CA TRP A 126 -5.94 1.46 -3.36
C TRP A 126 -5.76 2.79 -2.62
N TRP A 127 -5.75 2.71 -1.28
CA TRP A 127 -5.37 3.80 -0.39
C TRP A 127 -3.98 3.51 0.20
N PRO A 128 -2.91 4.13 -0.32
CA PRO A 128 -1.56 4.00 0.27
C PRO A 128 -1.47 4.61 1.67
N VAL A 129 -2.28 5.62 1.95
CA VAL A 129 -2.41 6.32 3.23
C VAL A 129 -3.87 6.74 3.44
N ASN A 130 -4.24 7.11 4.67
CA ASN A 130 -5.53 7.73 4.97
C ASN A 130 -6.75 6.94 4.46
N ALA A 131 -6.70 5.61 4.56
CA ALA A 131 -7.77 4.75 4.09
C ALA A 131 -9.05 4.95 4.93
N PRO A 132 -10.25 5.04 4.31
CA PRO A 132 -11.51 5.16 5.05
C PRO A 132 -11.74 3.92 5.89
N LEU A 133 -12.25 4.00 7.13
CA LEU A 133 -12.40 2.83 8.03
C LEU A 133 -13.25 1.68 7.44
N ASP A 134 -14.25 2.02 6.63
CA ASP A 134 -15.08 1.08 5.87
C ASP A 134 -14.87 1.34 4.36
N PRO A 135 -13.95 0.62 3.70
CA PRO A 135 -13.64 0.84 2.29
C PRO A 135 -14.83 0.54 1.39
N ALA A 136 -15.67 -0.43 1.74
CA ALA A 136 -16.80 -0.82 0.91
C ALA A 136 -17.89 0.27 0.88
N LYS A 137 -18.04 1.04 1.97
CA LYS A 137 -18.96 2.19 2.02
C LYS A 137 -18.37 3.50 1.50
N ASP A 138 -17.07 3.59 1.28
CA ASP A 138 -16.49 4.75 0.61
C ASP A 138 -17.02 4.85 -0.84
N PRO A 139 -17.41 6.05 -1.32
CA PRO A 139 -17.98 6.18 -2.66
C PRO A 139 -17.07 5.71 -3.81
N LEU A 140 -15.74 5.82 -3.66
CA LEU A 140 -14.80 5.26 -4.64
C LEU A 140 -14.64 3.76 -4.43
N GLY A 141 -14.59 3.30 -3.19
CA GLY A 141 -14.53 1.87 -2.88
C GLY A 141 -15.73 1.07 -3.39
N ALA A 142 -16.92 1.67 -3.37
CA ALA A 142 -18.15 1.07 -3.92
C ALA A 142 -18.07 0.78 -5.44
N LEU A 143 -17.14 1.43 -6.17
CA LEU A 143 -16.89 1.15 -7.59
C LEU A 143 -16.00 -0.08 -7.82
N ALA A 144 -15.33 -0.58 -6.78
CA ALA A 144 -14.25 -1.54 -6.90
C ALA A 144 -14.63 -2.96 -6.49
N GLN A 145 -14.14 -3.96 -7.24
CA GLN A 145 -14.21 -5.35 -6.81
C GLN A 145 -13.14 -5.64 -5.74
N ARG A 146 -11.97 -5.01 -5.84
CA ARG A 146 -10.86 -5.14 -4.89
C ARG A 146 -10.56 -3.80 -4.23
N ARG A 147 -10.47 -3.78 -2.90
CA ARG A 147 -10.18 -2.59 -2.09
C ARG A 147 -8.96 -2.87 -1.23
N VAL A 148 -7.88 -2.15 -1.49
CA VAL A 148 -6.58 -2.35 -0.88
C VAL A 148 -6.29 -1.19 0.06
N THR A 149 -6.04 -1.49 1.34
CA THR A 149 -5.60 -0.51 2.34
C THR A 149 -4.17 -0.81 2.78
N ASP A 150 -3.52 0.11 3.49
CA ASP A 150 -2.25 -0.17 4.18
C ASP A 150 -2.32 0.32 5.63
N THR A 151 -2.69 -0.58 6.54
CA THR A 151 -2.75 -0.28 7.97
C THR A 151 -1.37 0.00 8.55
N TYR A 152 -0.28 -0.42 7.90
CA TYR A 152 1.09 -0.08 8.34
C TYR A 152 1.36 1.43 8.22
N ALA A 153 0.71 2.12 7.28
CA ALA A 153 0.84 3.55 7.07
C ALA A 153 -0.18 4.39 7.88
N ALA A 154 -0.99 3.75 8.72
CA ALA A 154 -1.97 4.42 9.58
C ALA A 154 -1.30 5.08 10.79
N GLU A 155 -1.91 6.16 11.31
CA GLU A 155 -1.47 6.82 12.55
C GLU A 155 -1.65 5.89 13.77
N HIS A 156 -2.70 5.07 13.76
CA HIS A 156 -3.01 4.12 14.82
C HIS A 156 -3.27 2.70 14.26
N PRO A 157 -2.21 1.98 13.82
CA PRO A 157 -2.36 0.75 13.06
C PRO A 157 -3.22 -0.32 13.74
N VAL A 158 -2.98 -0.60 15.02
CA VAL A 158 -3.72 -1.64 15.76
C VAL A 158 -5.20 -1.28 15.91
N ARG A 159 -5.51 0.00 16.15
CA ARG A 159 -6.89 0.48 16.27
C ARG A 159 -7.62 0.41 14.93
N GLU A 160 -6.96 0.82 13.85
CA GLU A 160 -7.53 0.72 12.52
C GLU A 160 -7.74 -0.73 12.12
N LEU A 161 -6.79 -1.62 12.38
CA LEU A 161 -6.92 -3.05 12.12
C LEU A 161 -8.16 -3.66 12.80
N ALA A 162 -8.44 -3.27 14.04
CA ALA A 162 -9.65 -3.68 14.74
C ALA A 162 -10.93 -3.14 14.06
N ALA A 163 -10.94 -1.86 13.67
CA ALA A 163 -12.07 -1.29 12.92
C ALA A 163 -12.26 -1.96 11.55
N ARG A 164 -11.18 -2.40 10.88
CA ARG A 164 -11.26 -3.20 9.64
C ARG A 164 -11.97 -4.52 9.87
N ALA A 165 -11.70 -5.18 11.00
CA ALA A 165 -12.35 -6.44 11.33
C ALA A 165 -13.87 -6.29 11.44
N ASP A 166 -14.33 -5.19 12.03
CA ASP A 166 -15.76 -4.89 12.19
C ASP A 166 -16.46 -4.54 10.86
N ALA A 167 -15.74 -3.92 9.93
CA ALA A 167 -16.27 -3.43 8.65
C ALA A 167 -15.96 -4.32 7.43
N TYR A 168 -15.33 -5.48 7.63
CA TYR A 168 -14.83 -6.31 6.54
C TYR A 168 -15.91 -6.70 5.53
N THR A 169 -15.62 -6.48 4.26
CA THR A 169 -16.44 -6.91 3.11
C THR A 169 -15.60 -7.73 2.14
N PRO A 170 -16.14 -8.80 1.51
CA PRO A 170 -15.43 -9.54 0.47
C PRO A 170 -14.83 -8.62 -0.62
N GLY A 171 -13.55 -8.81 -0.91
CA GLY A 171 -12.78 -7.92 -1.79
C GLY A 171 -11.86 -6.94 -1.05
N ASP A 172 -12.05 -6.75 0.26
CA ASP A 172 -11.12 -5.99 1.10
C ASP A 172 -9.82 -6.77 1.35
N THR A 173 -8.71 -6.03 1.43
CA THR A 173 -7.39 -6.54 1.82
C THR A 173 -6.55 -5.41 2.37
N ASP A 174 -5.49 -5.78 3.08
CA ASP A 174 -4.53 -4.84 3.63
C ASP A 174 -3.11 -5.23 3.24
N LEU A 175 -2.30 -4.26 2.83
CA LEU A 175 -0.91 -4.50 2.43
C LEU A 175 -0.05 -5.04 3.59
N SER A 176 -0.45 -4.87 4.85
CA SER A 176 0.19 -5.53 6.00
C SER A 176 0.03 -7.05 5.95
N TRP A 177 -1.12 -7.55 5.47
CA TRP A 177 -1.37 -8.98 5.25
C TRP A 177 -0.54 -9.51 4.09
N THR A 178 -0.49 -8.75 3.00
CA THR A 178 0.38 -9.03 1.87
C THR A 178 1.82 -9.09 2.36
N ARG A 179 2.29 -8.13 3.14
CA ARG A 179 3.69 -8.03 3.61
C ARG A 179 4.21 -9.29 4.30
N ILE A 180 3.33 -10.09 4.91
CA ILE A 180 3.67 -11.35 5.59
C ILE A 180 3.45 -12.61 4.74
N THR A 181 3.05 -12.52 3.46
CA THR A 181 2.94 -13.70 2.58
C THR A 181 4.21 -14.58 2.61
N PRO A 182 5.45 -14.04 2.52
CA PRO A 182 6.66 -14.86 2.60
C PRO A 182 6.82 -15.56 3.96
N TRP A 183 6.48 -14.88 5.06
CA TRP A 183 6.51 -15.44 6.41
C TRP A 183 5.52 -16.60 6.55
N ARG A 184 4.27 -16.38 6.13
CA ARG A 184 3.23 -17.42 6.15
C ARG A 184 3.63 -18.65 5.33
N SER A 185 4.16 -18.44 4.12
CA SER A 185 4.63 -19.53 3.26
C SER A 185 5.78 -20.32 3.89
N MET A 186 6.76 -19.65 4.50
CA MET A 186 7.90 -20.35 5.11
C MET A 186 7.51 -21.11 6.37
N LEU A 187 6.62 -20.56 7.20
CA LEU A 187 6.13 -21.25 8.39
C LEU A 187 5.29 -22.48 8.04
N ALA A 188 4.41 -22.37 7.04
CA ALA A 188 3.66 -23.52 6.54
C ALA A 188 4.62 -24.60 5.99
N ALA A 189 5.58 -24.22 5.16
CA ALA A 189 6.57 -25.15 4.61
C ALA A 189 7.49 -25.77 5.67
N ALA A 190 7.75 -25.09 6.79
CA ALA A 190 8.50 -25.64 7.91
C ALA A 190 7.69 -26.72 8.64
N LEU A 191 6.40 -26.47 8.88
CA LEU A 191 5.50 -27.46 9.48
C LEU A 191 5.25 -28.66 8.57
N ASP A 192 5.23 -28.49 7.25
CA ASP A 192 5.10 -29.60 6.29
C ASP A 192 6.30 -30.57 6.31
N GLN A 193 7.46 -30.15 6.85
CA GLN A 193 8.68 -30.97 6.92
C GLN A 193 8.73 -31.90 8.14
N VAL A 194 7.89 -31.68 9.15
CA VAL A 194 7.92 -32.41 10.42
C VAL A 194 6.53 -32.86 10.83
N THR A 195 6.46 -34.03 11.46
CA THR A 195 5.18 -34.53 12.01
C THR A 195 5.18 -34.27 13.51
N CYS A 196 4.64 -33.13 13.92
CA CYS A 196 4.60 -32.70 15.32
C CYS A 196 3.31 -31.98 15.67
N GLU A 197 2.97 -31.96 16.95
CA GLU A 197 1.92 -31.09 17.47
C GLU A 197 2.55 -29.76 17.88
N VAL A 198 2.01 -28.64 17.38
CA VAL A 198 2.41 -27.31 17.85
C VAL A 198 1.66 -27.06 19.16
N GLU A 199 2.38 -26.60 20.17
CA GLU A 199 1.84 -26.38 21.53
C GLU A 199 1.60 -24.89 21.80
N ALA A 200 2.51 -24.03 21.34
CA ALA A 200 2.43 -22.58 21.50
C ALA A 200 3.28 -21.88 20.43
N VAL A 201 2.93 -20.63 20.14
CA VAL A 201 3.71 -19.79 19.21
C VAL A 201 4.00 -18.43 19.83
N GLU A 202 5.18 -17.91 19.55
CA GLU A 202 5.59 -16.53 19.82
C GLU A 202 5.84 -15.82 18.49
N VAL A 203 5.27 -14.63 18.34
CA VAL A 203 5.48 -13.74 17.19
C VAL A 203 6.16 -12.46 17.69
N GLU A 204 7.36 -12.20 17.20
CA GLU A 204 8.24 -11.11 17.64
C GLU A 204 8.36 -10.04 16.56
N GLY A 205 8.23 -8.77 16.93
CA GLY A 205 8.44 -7.64 16.02
C GLY A 205 8.27 -6.27 16.67
N GLU A 206 8.32 -5.23 15.85
CA GLU A 206 8.11 -3.84 16.28
C GLU A 206 6.77 -3.65 17.00
N GLU A 207 6.77 -2.75 17.98
CA GLU A 207 5.55 -2.35 18.66
C GLU A 207 4.52 -1.77 17.67
N PHE A 208 3.24 -2.09 17.90
CA PHE A 208 2.10 -1.65 17.08
C PHE A 208 2.15 -2.06 15.61
N ASN A 209 2.98 -3.04 15.22
CA ASN A 209 3.08 -3.46 13.84
C ASN A 209 1.90 -4.36 13.44
N PRO A 210 1.02 -3.94 12.51
CA PRO A 210 -0.17 -4.70 12.13
C PRO A 210 0.15 -6.03 11.43
N SER A 211 1.33 -6.15 10.82
CA SER A 211 1.80 -7.41 10.23
C SER A 211 2.05 -8.48 11.31
N CYS A 212 2.55 -8.08 12.48
CA CYS A 212 2.76 -8.98 13.62
C CYS A 212 1.41 -9.46 14.17
N GLU A 213 0.46 -8.53 14.35
CA GLU A 213 -0.89 -8.85 14.81
C GLU A 213 -1.61 -9.81 13.84
N LEU A 214 -1.57 -9.51 12.53
CA LEU A 214 -2.18 -10.36 11.51
C LEU A 214 -1.56 -11.76 11.45
N LEU A 215 -0.24 -11.87 11.57
CA LEU A 215 0.44 -13.16 11.57
C LEU A 215 0.07 -13.98 12.82
N ALA A 216 0.05 -13.33 13.99
CA ALA A 216 -0.35 -13.96 15.24
C ALA A 216 -1.80 -14.44 15.19
N MET A 217 -2.73 -13.61 14.69
CA MET A 217 -4.13 -13.98 14.52
C MET A 217 -4.32 -15.16 13.56
N TRP A 218 -3.58 -15.17 12.44
CA TRP A 218 -3.62 -16.28 11.50
C TRP A 218 -3.10 -17.60 12.10
N LEU A 219 -1.97 -17.57 12.80
CA LEU A 219 -1.41 -18.75 13.46
C LEU A 219 -2.35 -19.27 14.56
N ALA A 220 -2.90 -18.37 15.38
CA ALA A 220 -3.84 -18.73 16.43
C ALA A 220 -5.13 -19.35 15.85
N ASP A 221 -5.64 -18.79 14.74
CA ASP A 221 -6.82 -19.32 14.06
C ASP A 221 -6.55 -20.69 13.41
N ARG A 222 -5.40 -20.87 12.75
CA ARG A 222 -5.10 -22.12 12.01
C ARG A 222 -4.68 -23.26 12.92
N LEU A 223 -3.84 -22.98 13.92
CA LEU A 223 -3.26 -24.00 14.79
C LEU A 223 -4.11 -24.25 16.04
N LYS A 224 -4.99 -23.32 16.42
CA LYS A 224 -5.81 -23.38 17.64
C LYS A 224 -4.99 -23.50 18.93
N VAL A 225 -3.79 -22.89 18.94
CA VAL A 225 -2.86 -22.85 20.07
C VAL A 225 -2.75 -21.43 20.63
N PRO A 226 -2.26 -21.26 21.87
CA PRO A 226 -1.90 -19.95 22.39
C PRO A 226 -0.81 -19.30 21.53
N VAL A 227 -1.04 -18.04 21.15
CA VAL A 227 -0.05 -17.22 20.45
C VAL A 227 0.25 -15.98 21.27
N GLN A 228 1.52 -15.81 21.64
CA GLN A 228 2.06 -14.66 22.35
C GLN A 228 2.73 -13.70 21.37
N ARG A 229 2.72 -12.41 21.71
CA ARG A 229 3.42 -11.37 20.97
C ARG A 229 4.55 -10.85 21.83
N SER A 230 5.74 -10.73 21.27
CA SER A 230 6.90 -10.10 21.90
C SER A 230 7.38 -8.92 21.08
N GLN A 231 7.97 -7.95 21.76
CA GLN A 231 8.46 -6.72 21.14
C GLN A 231 9.95 -6.85 20.85
N SER A 232 10.37 -6.33 19.70
CA SER A 232 11.78 -6.17 19.35
C SER A 232 12.06 -4.77 18.83
N SER A 233 13.34 -4.43 18.69
CA SER A 233 13.77 -3.16 18.07
C SER A 233 13.50 -3.07 16.57
N GLY A 234 12.91 -4.11 15.97
CA GLY A 234 12.69 -4.19 14.53
C GLY A 234 13.96 -4.48 13.72
N PRO A 235 13.89 -4.38 12.38
CA PRO A 235 12.78 -3.79 11.63
C PRO A 235 11.60 -4.74 11.35
N GLY A 236 10.38 -4.23 11.57
CA GLY A 236 9.13 -4.93 11.32
C GLY A 236 8.97 -6.22 12.14
N LEU A 237 8.57 -7.32 11.48
CA LEU A 237 8.58 -8.66 12.08
C LEU A 237 10.02 -9.20 12.14
N THR A 238 10.47 -9.65 13.30
CA THR A 238 11.84 -10.13 13.51
C THR A 238 11.91 -11.63 13.73
N ALA A 239 10.96 -12.26 14.42
CA ALA A 239 11.00 -13.70 14.61
C ALA A 239 9.62 -14.34 14.78
N VAL A 240 9.56 -15.64 14.50
CA VAL A 240 8.48 -16.53 14.93
C VAL A 240 9.09 -17.78 15.53
N ARG A 241 8.66 -18.13 16.75
CA ARG A 241 9.15 -19.30 17.50
C ARG A 241 7.97 -20.18 17.85
N MET A 242 8.01 -21.45 17.46
CA MET A 242 6.96 -22.43 17.75
C MET A 242 7.52 -23.49 18.69
N SER A 243 6.85 -23.70 19.83
CA SER A 243 7.08 -24.87 20.67
C SER A 243 6.30 -26.03 20.10
N THR A 244 6.96 -27.17 19.88
CA THR A 244 6.32 -28.36 19.34
C THR A 244 6.75 -29.61 20.11
N SER A 245 5.97 -30.68 19.99
CA SER A 245 6.24 -31.97 20.61
C SER A 245 7.57 -32.62 20.18
N CYS A 246 8.17 -32.17 19.07
CA CYS A 246 9.45 -32.68 18.57
C CYS A 246 10.61 -31.69 18.69
N GLY A 247 10.43 -30.60 19.44
CA GLY A 247 11.41 -29.53 19.60
C GLY A 247 11.01 -28.21 18.94
N PRO A 248 11.80 -27.15 19.11
CA PRO A 248 11.44 -25.83 18.62
C PRO A 248 11.58 -25.70 17.09
N ILE A 249 10.69 -24.92 16.49
CA ILE A 249 10.84 -24.39 15.12
C ILE A 249 10.98 -22.88 15.23
N THR A 250 12.05 -22.31 14.69
CA THR A 250 12.31 -20.87 14.75
C THR A 250 12.61 -20.31 13.38
N LEU A 251 11.93 -19.23 13.01
CA LEU A 251 12.25 -18.42 11.85
C LEU A 251 12.66 -17.03 12.35
N ASP A 252 13.95 -16.71 12.26
CA ASP A 252 14.54 -15.51 12.86
C ASP A 252 15.19 -14.64 11.78
N ARG A 253 14.81 -13.36 11.71
CA ARG A 253 15.29 -12.36 10.74
C ARG A 253 15.72 -11.09 11.47
N ALA A 254 16.85 -11.17 12.14
CA ALA A 254 17.41 -10.05 12.92
C ALA A 254 17.75 -8.80 12.09
N ASP A 255 18.18 -8.94 10.83
CA ASP A 255 18.71 -7.82 10.02
C ASP A 255 17.74 -7.28 8.96
N GLY A 256 16.52 -7.82 8.90
CA GLY A 256 15.50 -7.43 7.90
C GLY A 256 15.71 -7.97 6.48
N SER A 257 16.75 -8.80 6.24
CA SER A 257 17.10 -9.30 4.91
C SER A 257 17.07 -10.83 4.82
N LEU A 258 17.90 -11.51 5.63
CA LEU A 258 18.11 -12.95 5.58
C LEU A 258 17.58 -13.56 6.87
N ALA A 259 16.64 -14.48 6.73
CA ALA A 259 16.12 -15.22 7.87
C ALA A 259 16.90 -16.53 8.05
N THR A 260 17.02 -16.98 9.29
CA THR A 260 17.50 -18.31 9.64
C THR A 260 16.29 -19.14 10.06
N LEU A 261 16.01 -20.21 9.30
CA LEU A 261 15.07 -21.25 9.69
C LEU A 261 15.81 -22.36 10.42
N SER A 262 15.43 -22.62 11.67
CA SER A 262 15.92 -23.74 12.46
C SER A 262 14.77 -24.66 12.83
N ILE A 263 14.95 -25.96 12.62
CA ILE A 263 14.03 -27.03 12.99
C ILE A 263 14.87 -28.04 13.77
N GLU A 264 14.40 -28.47 14.93
CA GLU A 264 15.11 -29.45 15.76
C GLU A 264 15.48 -30.71 14.95
N GLY A 265 16.73 -31.16 15.08
CA GLY A 265 17.27 -32.29 14.34
C GLY A 265 17.60 -32.03 12.85
N GLN A 266 17.41 -30.80 12.34
CA GLN A 266 17.80 -30.40 10.99
C GLN A 266 18.84 -29.28 11.02
N PRO A 267 19.75 -29.20 10.02
CA PRO A 267 20.65 -28.07 9.93
C PRO A 267 19.88 -26.78 9.67
N ALA A 268 20.25 -25.71 10.38
CA ALA A 268 19.69 -24.38 10.15
C ALA A 268 19.94 -23.93 8.70
N ARG A 269 18.95 -23.30 8.08
CA ARG A 269 18.99 -22.87 6.69
C ARG A 269 18.75 -21.37 6.59
N ALA A 270 19.55 -20.72 5.75
CA ALA A 270 19.30 -19.33 5.36
C ALA A 270 18.14 -19.27 4.35
N VAL A 271 17.20 -18.36 4.60
CA VAL A 271 16.01 -18.15 3.76
C VAL A 271 15.93 -16.66 3.41
N ALA A 272 15.79 -16.37 2.11
CA ALA A 272 15.59 -15.01 1.65
C ALA A 272 14.21 -14.52 2.11
N LEU A 273 14.20 -13.61 3.07
CA LEU A 273 12.98 -13.07 3.68
C LEU A 273 13.07 -11.55 3.72
N LYS A 274 13.53 -10.94 2.62
CA LYS A 274 13.71 -9.50 2.52
C LYS A 274 12.40 -8.75 2.77
N ARG A 275 12.49 -7.56 3.37
CA ARG A 275 11.37 -6.62 3.35
C ARG A 275 11.01 -6.28 1.90
N ARG A 276 9.70 -6.23 1.63
CA ARG A 276 9.16 -6.00 0.29
C ARG A 276 8.75 -4.56 0.13
N GLU A 277 9.06 -4.00 -1.05
CA GLU A 277 8.66 -2.67 -1.45
C GLU A 277 7.17 -2.61 -1.76
N THR A 278 6.57 -1.42 -1.66
CA THR A 278 5.14 -1.22 -1.94
C THR A 278 4.74 -1.66 -3.35
N SER A 279 5.63 -1.51 -4.34
CA SER A 279 5.42 -2.00 -5.70
C SER A 279 5.28 -3.52 -5.79
N GLU A 280 6.07 -4.27 -5.03
CA GLU A 280 5.98 -5.74 -4.95
C GLU A 280 4.67 -6.17 -4.28
N LEU A 281 4.24 -5.44 -3.25
CA LEU A 281 3.00 -5.74 -2.54
C LEU A 281 1.77 -5.46 -3.39
N ILE A 282 1.69 -4.29 -4.02
CA ILE A 282 0.55 -3.96 -4.87
C ILE A 282 0.52 -4.89 -6.09
N ALA A 283 1.67 -5.24 -6.69
CA ALA A 283 1.71 -6.23 -7.76
C ALA A 283 1.13 -7.58 -7.32
N GLU A 284 1.46 -8.06 -6.12
CA GLU A 284 0.86 -9.29 -5.57
C GLU A 284 -0.66 -9.20 -5.45
N GLU A 285 -1.19 -8.10 -4.91
CA GLU A 285 -2.64 -7.89 -4.78
C GLU A 285 -3.39 -7.77 -6.12
N LEU A 286 -2.69 -7.39 -7.20
CA LEU A 286 -3.27 -7.33 -8.55
C LEU A 286 -3.27 -8.68 -9.27
N ARG A 287 -2.53 -9.70 -8.79
CA ARG A 287 -2.53 -11.04 -9.41
C ARG A 287 -3.81 -11.82 -9.17
N ARG A 288 -4.47 -11.60 -8.03
CA ARG A 288 -5.69 -12.32 -7.65
C ARG A 288 -6.68 -11.35 -7.03
N LEU A 289 -7.81 -11.17 -7.71
CA LEU A 289 -8.85 -10.21 -7.32
C LEU A 289 -10.00 -10.83 -6.53
N ASP A 290 -10.03 -12.16 -6.41
CA ASP A 290 -11.02 -12.86 -5.58
C ASP A 290 -10.85 -12.49 -4.10
N PRO A 291 -11.92 -12.61 -3.29
CA PRO A 291 -11.81 -12.48 -1.85
C PRO A 291 -10.74 -13.43 -1.26
N ASP A 292 -9.93 -12.90 -0.34
CA ASP A 292 -9.00 -13.72 0.45
C ASP A 292 -9.69 -14.19 1.74
N ASP A 293 -10.20 -15.42 1.71
CA ASP A 293 -10.86 -16.04 2.87
C ASP A 293 -9.91 -16.25 4.06
N THR A 294 -8.60 -16.38 3.81
CA THR A 294 -7.61 -16.56 4.89
C THR A 294 -7.33 -15.24 5.60
N TYR A 295 -7.25 -14.15 4.84
CA TYR A 295 -7.24 -12.80 5.42
C TYR A 295 -8.51 -12.55 6.23
N ALA A 296 -9.68 -12.85 5.66
CA ALA A 296 -10.97 -12.68 6.34
C ALA A 296 -11.04 -13.47 7.66
N ALA A 297 -10.57 -14.72 7.65
CA ALA A 297 -10.53 -15.56 8.85
C ALA A 297 -9.55 -15.01 9.92
N ALA A 298 -8.35 -14.62 9.52
CA ALA A 298 -7.37 -14.02 10.43
C ALA A 298 -7.89 -12.71 11.04
N LEU A 299 -8.51 -11.86 10.23
CA LEU A 299 -9.08 -10.59 10.68
C LEU A 299 -10.25 -10.80 11.67
N ARG A 300 -11.14 -11.77 11.39
CA ARG A 300 -12.26 -12.15 12.28
C ARG A 300 -11.84 -12.84 13.57
N TYR A 301 -10.63 -13.40 13.64
CA TYR A 301 -10.08 -13.90 14.89
C TYR A 301 -10.03 -12.77 15.93
N GLY A 302 -9.57 -11.60 15.50
CA GLY A 302 -9.57 -10.36 16.28
C GLY A 302 -8.39 -10.24 17.24
N VAL A 303 -7.79 -9.05 17.27
CA VAL A 303 -6.58 -8.75 18.07
C VAL A 303 -6.80 -9.00 19.57
N GLY A 304 -8.02 -8.77 20.06
CA GLY A 304 -8.37 -8.95 21.46
C GLY A 304 -8.38 -10.41 21.95
N ARG A 305 -8.39 -11.40 21.03
CA ARG A 305 -8.32 -12.83 21.38
C ARG A 305 -6.90 -13.36 21.48
N LEU A 306 -5.93 -12.65 20.92
CA LEU A 306 -4.52 -12.99 21.10
C LEU A 306 -4.18 -12.83 22.57
N ALA A 307 -3.66 -13.89 23.18
CA ALA A 307 -3.57 -14.05 24.62
C ALA A 307 -3.02 -12.77 25.30
N ALA A 308 -3.85 -12.16 26.15
CA ALA A 308 -3.32 -11.57 27.36
C ALA A 308 -2.85 -12.73 28.26
N PRO A 309 -1.76 -12.59 29.03
CA PRO A 309 -1.35 -13.64 29.96
C PRO A 309 -2.56 -14.03 30.82
N ARG A 310 -2.90 -15.32 30.84
CA ARG A 310 -3.94 -15.85 31.74
C ARG A 310 -3.55 -15.48 33.17
N ALA A 311 -4.20 -14.47 33.72
CA ALA A 311 -4.03 -14.08 35.12
C ALA A 311 -4.50 -15.19 36.10
N ASP A 312 -5.19 -16.21 35.61
CA ASP A 312 -5.83 -17.24 36.43
C ASP A 312 -4.93 -18.40 36.87
N GLU A 313 -3.68 -18.51 36.38
CA GLU A 313 -2.75 -19.56 36.84
C GLU A 313 -1.69 -19.06 37.83
N ALA A 314 -1.51 -17.74 37.97
CA ALA A 314 -0.60 -17.15 38.97
C ALA A 314 -1.19 -17.09 40.39
N ALA A 315 -2.51 -17.31 40.54
CA ALA A 315 -3.20 -17.28 41.83
C ALA A 315 -3.23 -18.65 42.55
N ALA A 316 -2.78 -19.74 41.92
CA ALA A 316 -2.86 -21.09 42.47
C ALA A 316 -1.58 -21.60 43.16
N SER A 317 -0.49 -20.83 43.17
CA SER A 317 0.73 -21.15 43.95
C SER A 317 1.01 -20.07 45.00
N GLY A 318 0.19 -20.02 46.04
CA GLY A 318 0.30 -18.98 47.08
C GLY A 318 -0.38 -19.30 48.40
N GLY A 319 -0.17 -20.49 48.97
CA GLY A 319 -0.30 -20.75 50.42
C GLY A 319 1.03 -21.31 50.91
N SER A 320 1.63 -20.92 52.03
CA SER A 320 1.06 -20.66 53.34
C SER A 320 1.95 -19.72 54.18
N ALA A 321 1.31 -19.05 55.13
CA ALA A 321 1.81 -18.04 56.03
C ALA A 321 2.93 -18.47 57.01
N ALA A 322 3.72 -17.48 57.43
CA ALA A 322 4.19 -17.36 58.80
C ALA A 322 4.22 -15.86 59.19
N ALA A 323 3.32 -15.49 60.11
CA ALA A 323 3.30 -14.19 60.75
C ALA A 323 3.97 -14.29 62.13
N VAL A 324 4.86 -13.35 62.44
CA VAL A 324 5.17 -12.91 63.81
C VAL A 324 5.30 -11.38 63.78
N ASN A 325 4.68 -10.75 64.77
CA ASN A 325 4.33 -9.34 64.89
C ASN A 325 5.10 -8.74 66.10
N PRO A 326 4.90 -7.49 66.58
CA PRO A 326 5.50 -6.21 66.14
C PRO A 326 6.12 -5.39 67.30
N GLU A 327 6.79 -4.25 67.03
CA GLU A 327 6.88 -3.07 67.93
C GLU A 327 6.94 -1.79 67.07
N VAL A 328 5.91 -0.94 67.01
CA VAL A 328 5.44 0.14 67.92
C VAL A 328 6.28 1.43 67.86
N GLY A 329 5.58 2.51 67.49
CA GLY A 329 6.00 3.90 67.68
C GLY A 329 5.24 4.86 66.74
N THR A 330 3.95 5.15 66.98
CA THR A 330 3.46 6.43 67.58
C THR A 330 3.80 7.66 66.73
N LEU A 331 2.90 8.53 66.25
CA LEU A 331 1.57 9.01 66.67
C LEU A 331 0.86 9.58 65.42
N ALA A 332 -0.43 9.30 65.18
CA ALA A 332 -1.58 10.16 65.52
C ALA A 332 -1.44 11.63 65.03
N ARG A 333 -2.42 12.29 64.39
CA ARG A 333 -3.87 12.09 64.42
C ARG A 333 -4.53 12.99 63.35
N ALA A 334 -5.66 12.51 62.86
CA ALA A 334 -6.90 13.24 62.54
C ALA A 334 -6.86 14.30 61.42
N ALA A 335 -7.54 14.02 60.30
CA ALA A 335 -8.99 14.21 60.06
C ALA A 335 -9.28 15.67 59.62
N LYS A 336 -10.21 16.00 58.73
CA LYS A 336 -11.34 15.29 58.10
C LYS A 336 -11.88 16.23 57.00
N LYS A 337 -12.36 15.62 55.91
CA LYS A 337 -13.65 15.90 55.22
C LYS A 337 -13.93 17.24 54.49
N THR A 338 -14.36 17.04 53.24
CA THR A 338 -15.54 17.62 52.52
C THR A 338 -15.52 19.12 52.15
N ALA A 339 -16.13 19.61 51.07
CA ALA A 339 -16.83 19.10 49.87
C ALA A 339 -16.94 20.30 48.89
N ALA A 340 -17.21 20.05 47.61
CA ALA A 340 -17.61 21.06 46.60
C ALA A 340 -19.09 21.48 46.79
N PRO A 341 -19.76 22.28 45.92
CA PRO A 341 -19.36 23.23 44.85
C PRO A 341 -20.08 24.61 44.95
N ALA A 342 -19.86 25.56 44.00
CA ALA A 342 -20.89 26.43 43.37
C ALA A 342 -20.31 27.68 42.67
N ALA A 343 -21.04 28.14 41.64
CA ALA A 343 -20.73 29.17 40.66
C ALA A 343 -21.13 30.61 41.05
N ALA A 344 -20.55 31.63 40.39
CA ALA A 344 -21.23 32.86 39.94
C ALA A 344 -20.32 33.78 39.08
N LYS A 345 -20.91 34.37 38.03
CA LYS A 345 -20.43 35.46 37.14
C LYS A 345 -20.18 36.78 37.88
N VAL A 346 -19.37 37.69 37.33
CA VAL A 346 -19.69 39.12 36.97
C VAL A 346 -18.53 39.72 36.14
N GLU A 347 -18.85 40.43 35.05
CA GLU A 347 -17.97 41.27 34.20
C GLU A 347 -17.77 42.69 34.77
N ALA A 348 -16.60 43.31 34.53
CA ALA A 348 -16.45 44.75 34.24
C ALA A 348 -15.02 45.10 33.77
N GLU A 349 -14.90 45.68 32.56
CA GLU A 349 -13.78 46.44 31.97
C GLU A 349 -13.74 47.90 32.52
N PRO A 350 -12.87 48.87 32.08
CA PRO A 350 -11.73 48.85 31.14
C PRO A 350 -10.48 49.68 31.57
N ALA A 351 -9.37 49.58 30.81
CA ALA A 351 -8.42 50.69 30.55
C ALA A 351 -7.37 50.35 29.47
N ALA A 352 -7.28 51.20 28.44
CA ALA A 352 -6.16 51.37 27.49
C ALA A 352 -5.58 52.81 27.68
N PRO A 353 -4.66 53.38 26.86
CA PRO A 353 -3.73 52.84 25.85
C PRO A 353 -2.30 53.48 25.92
N ALA A 354 -1.38 53.07 25.02
CA ALA A 354 -0.19 53.83 24.59
C ALA A 354 0.24 53.28 23.21
N SER A 355 -0.03 53.93 22.06
CA SER A 355 0.61 55.10 21.41
C SER A 355 1.83 54.75 20.52
N ASP A 356 1.62 54.87 19.20
CA ASP A 356 2.61 55.01 18.10
C ASP A 356 3.42 56.33 18.20
N PRO A 357 4.48 56.51 17.38
CA PRO A 357 4.35 57.28 16.11
C PRO A 357 5.11 56.62 14.92
N ALA A 358 4.62 56.59 13.66
CA ALA A 358 4.48 57.64 12.63
C ALA A 358 5.81 58.36 12.26
N ALA A 359 6.22 58.68 11.02
CA ALA A 359 5.75 58.56 9.64
C ALA A 359 6.92 58.97 8.69
N ALA A 360 6.88 58.61 7.39
CA ALA A 360 6.88 59.51 6.20
C ALA A 360 8.16 59.28 5.35
N ASP A 361 8.26 59.42 4.02
CA ASP A 361 7.38 59.52 2.84
C ASP A 361 8.33 59.57 1.60
N ALA A 362 7.78 59.31 0.40
CA ALA A 362 8.18 59.84 -0.91
C ALA A 362 9.24 59.17 -1.84
N THR A 363 8.74 58.86 -3.05
CA THR A 363 9.25 59.17 -4.43
C THR A 363 10.34 58.34 -5.16
N GLU A 364 9.89 57.72 -6.27
CA GLU A 364 10.28 57.88 -7.71
C GLU A 364 11.71 57.64 -8.29
N ALA A 365 11.70 57.11 -9.55
CA ALA A 365 12.72 57.09 -10.63
C ALA A 365 13.90 56.09 -10.49
N ALA A 366 14.13 55.11 -11.39
CA ALA A 366 14.47 55.09 -12.83
C ALA A 366 16.00 55.19 -13.16
N GLU A 367 16.44 54.27 -14.02
CA GLU A 367 17.65 54.21 -14.88
C GLU A 367 19.08 53.97 -14.30
N ALA A 368 19.57 52.75 -14.56
CA ALA A 368 20.65 52.38 -15.50
C ALA A 368 22.09 52.98 -15.46
N VAL A 369 23.05 52.06 -15.74
CA VAL A 369 24.31 52.18 -16.54
C VAL A 369 25.67 52.09 -15.80
N GLU A 370 26.43 51.06 -16.24
CA GLU A 370 27.89 50.79 -16.34
C GLU A 370 28.89 50.94 -15.18
N SER A 371 29.63 49.85 -14.94
CA SER A 371 31.08 49.78 -15.26
C SER A 371 31.61 48.34 -15.26
N ALA A 372 32.11 47.90 -16.43
CA ALA A 372 32.96 46.72 -16.66
C ALA A 372 34.46 47.11 -16.48
N PRO A 373 35.51 46.32 -16.81
CA PRO A 373 35.56 44.96 -17.37
C PRO A 373 36.67 44.04 -16.78
N SER A 374 36.68 42.74 -17.16
CA SER A 374 37.88 42.07 -17.75
C SER A 374 37.64 40.60 -18.12
N ALA A 375 37.76 40.35 -19.43
CA ALA A 375 38.42 39.24 -20.14
C ALA A 375 37.97 37.75 -19.96
N GLU A 376 37.31 37.28 -21.02
CA GLU A 376 37.14 35.94 -21.63
C GLU A 376 38.39 35.01 -21.72
N PRO A 377 38.31 33.77 -22.29
CA PRO A 377 37.14 32.97 -22.70
C PRO A 377 37.18 31.45 -22.35
N ALA A 378 36.05 30.79 -22.58
CA ALA A 378 35.84 29.33 -22.58
C ALA A 378 36.42 28.61 -23.82
N PRO A 379 36.60 27.27 -23.78
CA PRO A 379 36.64 26.45 -25.00
C PRO A 379 35.29 25.76 -25.29
N LYS A 380 34.93 25.74 -26.58
CA LYS A 380 33.79 25.05 -27.20
C LYS A 380 34.14 23.60 -27.62
N PRO A 381 33.15 22.75 -27.94
CA PRO A 381 33.26 21.30 -28.00
C PRO A 381 33.67 20.75 -29.37
N THR A 382 34.21 19.53 -29.39
CA THR A 382 34.57 18.76 -30.60
C THR A 382 33.93 17.38 -30.62
N ALA A 383 33.23 17.09 -31.71
CA ALA A 383 32.95 15.80 -32.35
C ALA A 383 32.78 16.10 -33.86
N PRO A 384 32.90 15.15 -34.82
CA PRO A 384 32.90 13.69 -34.70
C PRO A 384 34.06 13.00 -35.46
N GLU A 385 34.26 11.70 -35.21
CA GLU A 385 35.05 10.83 -36.11
C GLU A 385 34.19 9.65 -36.58
N ALA A 386 34.09 9.52 -37.90
CA ALA A 386 33.54 8.38 -38.60
C ALA A 386 34.69 7.69 -39.35
N SER A 387 34.80 6.37 -39.25
CA SER A 387 35.51 5.55 -40.24
C SER A 387 35.16 4.07 -40.07
N SER A 388 34.38 3.56 -41.02
CA SER A 388 34.47 2.17 -41.48
C SER A 388 35.34 2.14 -42.74
N PRO A 389 36.03 1.03 -42.99
CA PRO A 389 36.28 0.62 -44.36
C PRO A 389 35.84 -0.84 -44.62
N ALA A 390 35.09 -1.02 -45.70
CA ALA A 390 35.08 -2.21 -46.58
C ALA A 390 35.53 -1.69 -47.97
N PRO A 391 36.10 -2.49 -48.93
CA PRO A 391 35.52 -3.76 -49.40
C PRO A 391 36.49 -4.83 -49.98
N ALA A 392 36.01 -6.07 -50.14
CA ALA A 392 36.50 -7.02 -51.16
C ALA A 392 35.47 -8.15 -51.45
N GLU A 393 34.73 -7.96 -52.54
CA GLU A 393 34.39 -8.91 -53.61
C GLU A 393 34.49 -10.44 -53.37
N GLN A 394 33.35 -11.15 -53.50
CA GLN A 394 33.21 -12.24 -54.47
C GLN A 394 31.74 -12.61 -54.74
N ALA A 395 31.47 -12.90 -56.02
CA ALA A 395 30.17 -13.02 -56.65
C ALA A 395 29.70 -14.48 -56.81
N ALA A 396 28.41 -14.57 -57.13
CA ALA A 396 27.72 -15.61 -57.91
C ALA A 396 27.37 -16.96 -57.25
N ALA A 397 26.06 -17.24 -57.14
CA ALA A 397 25.38 -18.15 -58.09
C ALA A 397 23.85 -18.17 -57.88
N LYS A 398 23.16 -18.33 -59.01
CA LYS A 398 21.71 -18.25 -59.25
C LYS A 398 20.92 -19.45 -58.71
N ALA A 399 19.64 -19.19 -58.44
CA ALA A 399 18.54 -20.16 -58.32
C ALA A 399 18.38 -21.03 -59.60
N PRO A 400 17.54 -22.10 -59.60
CA PRO A 400 16.11 -21.87 -59.81
C PRO A 400 15.13 -22.82 -59.09
N ALA A 401 13.88 -22.35 -59.05
CA ALA A 401 12.67 -23.07 -58.66
C ALA A 401 12.31 -24.25 -59.58
N LYS A 402 11.56 -25.22 -59.03
CA LYS A 402 10.64 -26.09 -59.79
C LYS A 402 9.27 -26.19 -59.10
N LYS A 403 8.24 -25.94 -59.91
CA LYS A 403 6.80 -26.08 -59.66
C LYS A 403 6.32 -27.51 -59.96
N SER A 404 5.05 -27.75 -59.57
CA SER A 404 4.05 -28.70 -60.13
C SER A 404 3.98 -30.07 -59.42
N ALA A 405 2.82 -30.72 -59.21
CA ALA A 405 1.42 -30.45 -59.50
C ALA A 405 0.52 -31.42 -58.70
N ALA A 406 -0.77 -31.10 -58.65
CA ALA A 406 -1.87 -31.82 -58.00
C ALA A 406 -2.28 -33.15 -58.69
N LYS A 407 -2.89 -34.08 -57.92
CA LYS A 407 -4.22 -34.70 -58.22
C LYS A 407 -4.71 -35.69 -57.14
N THR A 408 -5.85 -35.33 -56.55
CA THR A 408 -7.12 -36.09 -56.36
C THR A 408 -7.11 -37.61 -56.15
N THR A 409 -7.78 -38.09 -55.09
CA THR A 409 -8.93 -39.02 -55.20
C THR A 409 -9.69 -39.18 -53.87
N ALA A 410 -11.01 -39.20 -54.00
CA ALA A 410 -12.00 -39.36 -52.94
C ALA A 410 -12.21 -40.83 -52.54
N LYS A 411 -12.61 -41.08 -51.29
CA LYS A 411 -13.64 -42.12 -51.01
C LYS A 411 -14.42 -41.82 -49.73
N LYS A 412 -15.69 -42.20 -49.82
CA LYS A 412 -16.87 -41.84 -49.05
C LYS A 412 -17.38 -43.12 -48.39
N THR A 413 -17.63 -43.12 -47.07
CA THR A 413 -18.55 -44.05 -46.36
C THR A 413 -18.72 -43.58 -44.92
N THR A 414 -19.74 -42.79 -44.56
CA THR A 414 -21.07 -43.17 -44.03
C THR A 414 -21.13 -44.34 -43.02
N SER A 415 -21.54 -43.95 -41.80
CA SER A 415 -22.48 -44.61 -40.87
C SER A 415 -22.21 -46.05 -40.39
N ARG A 416 -22.09 -46.21 -39.06
CA ARG A 416 -23.19 -46.79 -38.27
C ARG A 416 -23.07 -46.50 -36.77
N LYS A 417 -24.26 -46.24 -36.22
CA LYS A 417 -24.63 -45.94 -34.85
C LYS A 417 -24.81 -47.25 -34.06
N ALA A 418 -24.37 -47.22 -32.79
CA ALA A 418 -24.88 -47.91 -31.60
C ALA A 418 -25.31 -49.40 -31.67
N ALA A 419 -24.73 -50.21 -30.77
CA ALA A 419 -25.49 -51.04 -29.84
C ALA A 419 -24.61 -51.54 -28.67
N ALA A 420 -25.16 -51.37 -27.46
CA ALA A 420 -25.01 -52.20 -26.26
C ALA A 420 -23.71 -52.17 -25.43
N LYS A 421 -23.92 -51.67 -24.21
CA LYS A 421 -23.21 -51.86 -22.94
C LYS A 421 -21.99 -51.01 -22.62
#